data_AF-A0A9P6IK40-F1
#
_entry.id   AF-A0A9P6IK40-F1
#
_cell.length_a   1.000
_cell.length_b   1.000
_cell.length_c   1.000
_cell.angle_alpha   90.00
_cell.angle_beta   90.00
_cell.angle_gamma   90.00
#
_symmetry.space_group_name_H-M   'P 1'
#
loop_
_entity.id
_entity.type
_entity.pdbx_description
1 polymer ?
#
loop_
_entity_poly.entity_id
_entity_poly.type
_entity_poly.pdbx_seq_one_letter_code
_entity_poly.pdbx_strand_id
1 'polypeptide(L)'
;MVLANKLSAWKALQAHHKQADKIIMKDLFAQNPARFEQFSRHFRGPTTGSSILVDFSKNIVTDETFKHLIDLAREAGLEEMRRKMFSGEPINFTENRSVLHVALRNVSNTPIYSEGKDVMPEVNAVLEHIKTFTNSVRSGEWKGYTGESIKDVVNIGIGGSDLGPVMVTEALKPYATEGGLKVHFVSNIDGTHIAEVFKKVKPETTLFIVASKTFTTQETITNATTAKNWFLQHAKEIKCSEWPFPMAPPFPMAPPFPMAPPFPMASPFPSPWHHPSLISTNSDQTGLVKRSAVDGYKGLEVVTAFSHAHVAKHFVALSTNTQEVTKFGIDPANMFQFWDW
;
A
#
# COMPACT_ATOMS: atom_id res chain seq x y z
N MET A 1 1.15 -21.87 -30.13
CA MET A 1 2.38 -22.42 -29.51
C MET A 1 2.41 -23.93 -29.71
N VAL A 2 3.58 -24.49 -30.04
CA VAL A 2 3.77 -25.95 -30.09
C VAL A 2 3.97 -26.46 -28.66
N LEU A 3 3.36 -27.59 -28.30
CA LEU A 3 3.59 -28.20 -26.98
C LEU A 3 5.08 -28.55 -26.83
N ALA A 4 5.67 -28.25 -25.67
CA ALA A 4 7.09 -28.47 -25.41
C ALA A 4 7.53 -29.91 -25.74
N ASN A 5 6.69 -30.91 -25.46
CA ASN A 5 6.98 -32.31 -25.72
C ASN A 5 7.04 -32.71 -27.21
N LYS A 6 6.69 -31.80 -28.13
CA LYS A 6 6.81 -32.01 -29.57
C LYS A 6 8.10 -31.43 -30.16
N LEU A 7 8.82 -30.60 -29.39
CA LEU A 7 10.08 -29.99 -29.80
C LEU A 7 11.19 -31.02 -29.99
N SER A 8 12.10 -30.76 -30.92
CA SER A 8 13.22 -31.66 -31.21
C SER A 8 14.21 -31.73 -30.04
N ALA A 9 14.51 -30.60 -29.41
CA ALA A 9 15.34 -30.49 -28.21
C ALA A 9 14.71 -31.19 -27.01
N TRP A 10 13.37 -31.23 -26.91
CA TRP A 10 12.70 -32.01 -25.86
C TRP A 10 12.94 -33.51 -26.05
N LYS A 11 12.82 -34.02 -27.28
CA LYS A 11 13.12 -35.43 -27.58
C LYS A 11 14.58 -35.76 -27.32
N ALA A 12 15.51 -34.86 -27.66
CA ALA A 12 16.93 -35.01 -27.37
C ALA A 12 17.19 -35.07 -25.85
N LEU A 13 16.63 -34.13 -25.08
CA LEU A 13 16.73 -34.11 -23.62
C LEU A 13 16.12 -35.37 -23.00
N GLN A 14 14.99 -35.86 -23.53
CA GLN A 14 14.36 -37.10 -23.07
C GLN A 14 15.22 -38.34 -23.37
N ALA A 15 15.89 -38.38 -24.52
CA ALA A 15 16.83 -39.45 -24.85
C ALA A 15 18.05 -39.42 -23.92
N HIS A 16 18.60 -38.22 -23.67
CA HIS A 16 19.69 -38.00 -22.71
C HIS A 16 19.30 -38.42 -21.28
N HIS A 17 18.09 -38.09 -20.85
CA HIS A 17 17.56 -38.43 -19.52
C HIS A 17 17.53 -39.95 -19.26
N LYS A 18 17.44 -40.81 -20.29
CA LYS A 18 17.52 -42.27 -20.10
C LYS A 18 18.83 -42.74 -19.47
N GLN A 19 19.86 -41.90 -19.45
CA GLN A 19 21.14 -42.16 -18.82
C GLN A 19 21.26 -41.51 -17.43
N ALA A 20 20.31 -40.66 -17.03
CA ALA A 20 20.38 -39.87 -15.81
C ALA A 20 20.41 -40.72 -14.53
N ASP A 21 19.71 -41.86 -14.51
CA ASP A 21 19.66 -42.78 -13.35
C ASP A 21 21.04 -43.38 -13.00
N LYS A 22 22.01 -43.31 -13.93
CA LYS A 22 23.38 -43.79 -13.73
C LYS A 22 24.31 -42.70 -13.20
N ILE A 23 23.85 -41.45 -13.14
CA ILE A 23 24.67 -40.30 -12.75
C ILE A 23 24.65 -40.16 -11.24
N ILE A 24 25.83 -40.25 -10.62
CA ILE A 24 26.01 -40.07 -9.18
C ILE A 24 26.61 -38.69 -8.94
N MET A 25 25.94 -37.88 -8.11
CA MET A 25 26.37 -36.51 -7.80
C MET A 25 27.81 -36.43 -7.29
N LYS A 26 28.20 -37.33 -6.38
CA LYS A 26 29.55 -37.36 -5.80
C LYS A 26 30.60 -37.57 -6.88
N ASP A 27 30.31 -38.43 -7.86
CA ASP A 27 31.22 -38.72 -8.96
C ASP A 27 31.38 -37.51 -9.88
N LEU A 28 30.31 -36.74 -10.12
CA LEU A 28 30.40 -35.49 -10.90
C LEU A 28 31.35 -34.46 -10.27
N PHE A 29 31.35 -34.34 -8.94
CA PHE A 29 32.31 -33.47 -8.24
C PHE A 29 33.72 -34.06 -8.20
N ALA A 30 33.85 -35.39 -8.05
CA ALA A 30 35.15 -36.05 -8.07
C ALA A 30 35.83 -35.96 -9.45
N GLN A 31 35.05 -36.04 -10.53
CA GLN A 31 35.53 -35.98 -11.91
C GLN A 31 35.80 -34.54 -12.38
N ASN A 32 35.10 -33.55 -11.81
CA ASN A 32 35.27 -32.15 -12.17
C ASN A 32 35.46 -31.28 -10.92
N PRO A 33 36.72 -31.04 -10.50
CA PRO A 33 37.03 -30.15 -9.38
C PRO A 33 36.54 -28.71 -9.56
N ALA A 34 36.36 -28.24 -10.81
CA ALA A 34 35.88 -26.89 -11.15
C ALA A 34 34.35 -26.82 -11.33
N ARG A 35 33.61 -27.87 -10.93
CA ARG A 35 32.17 -27.98 -11.15
C ARG A 35 31.40 -26.86 -10.47
N PHE A 36 31.82 -26.44 -9.28
CA PHE A 36 31.17 -25.35 -8.56
C PHE A 36 31.25 -24.06 -9.37
N GLU A 37 32.42 -23.69 -9.87
CA GLU A 37 32.65 -22.49 -10.68
C GLU A 37 31.87 -22.55 -12.00
N GLN A 38 31.86 -23.72 -12.64
CA GLN A 38 31.16 -23.93 -13.91
C GLN A 38 29.64 -23.80 -13.78
N PHE A 39 29.07 -24.40 -12.73
CA PHE A 39 27.63 -24.46 -12.44
C PHE A 39 27.21 -23.52 -11.32
N SER A 40 27.86 -22.38 -11.19
CA SER A 40 27.40 -21.28 -10.36
C SER A 40 27.41 -19.97 -11.13
N ARG A 41 26.56 -19.03 -10.72
CA ARG A 41 26.58 -17.65 -11.21
C ARG A 41 26.57 -16.71 -10.03
N HIS A 42 27.47 -15.75 -10.06
CA HIS A 42 27.57 -14.70 -9.06
C HIS A 42 27.06 -13.40 -9.68
N PHE A 43 25.91 -12.93 -9.21
CA PHE A 43 25.35 -11.64 -9.59
C PHE A 43 25.74 -10.62 -8.54
N ARG A 44 26.36 -9.52 -8.96
CA ARG A 44 26.67 -8.38 -8.07
C ARG A 44 25.82 -7.20 -8.49
N GLY A 45 25.13 -6.59 -7.53
CA GLY A 45 24.41 -5.35 -7.71
C GLY A 45 25.42 -4.23 -7.98
N PRO A 46 25.36 -3.55 -9.13
CA PRO A 46 26.37 -2.56 -9.52
C PRO A 46 26.37 -1.33 -8.59
N THR A 47 25.27 -1.08 -7.88
CA THR A 47 25.03 0.12 -7.09
C THR A 47 24.92 -0.12 -5.59
N THR A 48 24.50 -1.31 -5.14
CA THR A 48 24.18 -1.60 -3.74
C THR A 48 25.25 -2.42 -3.01
N GLY A 49 26.25 -2.93 -3.74
CA GLY A 49 27.21 -3.89 -3.19
C GLY A 49 26.61 -5.26 -2.82
N SER A 50 25.30 -5.46 -3.04
CA SER A 50 24.63 -6.73 -2.78
C SER A 50 25.13 -7.81 -3.74
N SER A 51 25.19 -9.05 -3.29
CA SER A 51 25.53 -10.19 -4.13
C SER A 51 24.52 -11.33 -3.98
N ILE A 52 24.28 -12.02 -5.08
CA ILE A 52 23.51 -13.25 -5.13
C ILE A 52 24.39 -14.32 -5.78
N LEU A 53 24.68 -15.37 -5.03
CA LEU A 53 25.29 -16.59 -5.56
C LEU A 53 24.17 -17.59 -5.86
N VAL A 54 24.03 -17.94 -7.14
CA VAL A 54 23.18 -19.05 -7.57
C VAL A 54 24.07 -20.25 -7.83
N ASP A 55 24.15 -21.16 -6.87
CA ASP A 55 24.85 -22.44 -7.00
C ASP A 55 23.86 -23.52 -7.47
N PHE A 56 24.04 -23.98 -8.71
CA PHE A 56 23.28 -25.09 -9.27
C PHE A 56 24.16 -26.31 -9.56
N SER A 57 25.39 -26.35 -9.03
CA SER A 57 26.34 -27.46 -9.18
C SER A 57 25.87 -28.76 -8.54
N LYS A 58 25.00 -28.66 -7.53
CA LYS A 58 24.39 -29.79 -6.82
C LYS A 58 23.11 -30.32 -7.48
N ASN A 59 22.94 -30.08 -8.79
CA ASN A 59 21.91 -30.72 -9.62
C ASN A 59 22.50 -31.81 -10.52
N ILE A 60 21.71 -32.83 -10.86
CA ILE A 60 22.09 -33.93 -11.76
C ILE A 60 22.16 -33.39 -13.20
N VAL A 61 23.21 -32.63 -13.46
CA VAL A 61 23.42 -31.88 -14.69
C VAL A 61 24.88 -32.03 -15.10
N THR A 62 25.08 -32.58 -16.29
CA THR A 62 26.36 -32.59 -17.02
C THR A 62 26.38 -31.44 -18.03
N ASP A 63 27.52 -31.23 -18.69
CA ASP A 63 27.65 -30.23 -19.76
C ASP A 63 26.67 -30.50 -20.90
N GLU A 64 26.50 -31.77 -21.27
CA GLU A 64 25.52 -32.22 -22.26
C GLU A 64 24.08 -31.96 -21.78
N THR A 65 23.78 -32.24 -20.51
CA THR A 65 22.47 -31.94 -19.91
C THR A 65 22.16 -30.44 -20.02
N PHE A 66 23.13 -29.60 -19.64
CA PHE A 66 22.96 -28.15 -19.64
C PHE A 66 22.80 -27.62 -21.06
N LYS A 67 23.58 -28.13 -22.02
CA LYS A 67 23.42 -27.83 -23.45
C LYS A 67 22.00 -28.13 -23.92
N HIS A 68 21.47 -29.33 -23.64
CA HIS A 68 20.11 -29.70 -24.02
C HIS A 68 19.03 -28.82 -23.38
N LEU A 69 19.20 -28.43 -22.11
CA LEU A 69 18.28 -27.50 -21.43
C LEU A 69 18.27 -26.12 -22.09
N ILE A 70 19.43 -25.61 -22.49
CA ILE A 70 19.55 -24.33 -23.20
C ILE A 70 18.98 -24.42 -24.62
N ASP A 71 19.26 -25.50 -25.34
CA ASP A 71 18.71 -25.72 -26.68
C ASP A 71 17.17 -25.82 -26.63
N LEU A 72 16.61 -26.48 -25.61
CA LEU A 72 15.16 -26.51 -25.37
C LEU A 72 14.59 -25.12 -25.08
N ALA A 73 15.24 -24.32 -24.24
CA ALA A 73 14.79 -22.95 -23.94
C ALA A 73 14.78 -22.06 -25.19
N ARG A 74 15.78 -22.22 -26.07
CA ARG A 74 15.87 -21.49 -27.35
C ARG A 74 14.80 -21.94 -28.34
N GLU A 75 14.64 -23.25 -28.55
CA GLU A 75 13.62 -23.79 -29.46
C GLU A 75 12.19 -23.48 -28.98
N ALA A 76 11.97 -23.42 -27.66
CA ALA A 76 10.70 -22.98 -27.07
C ALA A 76 10.45 -21.47 -27.20
N GLY A 77 11.42 -20.69 -27.69
CA GLY A 77 11.28 -19.24 -27.88
C GLY A 77 11.30 -18.44 -26.58
N LEU A 78 11.96 -18.92 -25.52
CA LEU A 78 11.98 -18.24 -24.22
C LEU A 78 12.55 -16.82 -24.31
N GLU A 79 13.62 -16.62 -25.08
CA GLU A 79 14.26 -15.31 -25.25
C GLU A 79 13.35 -14.31 -25.95
N GLU A 80 12.59 -14.78 -26.94
CA GLU A 80 11.58 -13.99 -27.64
C GLU A 80 10.43 -13.63 -26.69
N MET A 81 9.89 -14.59 -25.94
CA MET A 81 8.85 -14.31 -24.94
C MET A 81 9.31 -13.32 -23.87
N ARG A 82 10.58 -13.40 -23.44
CA ARG A 82 11.19 -12.41 -22.55
C ARG A 82 11.23 -11.04 -23.22
N ARG A 83 11.67 -10.92 -24.47
CA ARG A 83 11.68 -9.65 -25.21
C ARG A 83 10.27 -9.05 -25.26
N LYS A 84 9.26 -9.86 -25.63
CA LYS A 84 7.85 -9.47 -25.69
C LYS A 84 7.31 -8.94 -24.36
N MET A 85 7.66 -9.60 -23.25
CA MET A 85 7.32 -9.13 -21.90
C MET A 85 7.90 -7.75 -21.63
N PHE A 86 9.20 -7.56 -21.87
CA PHE A 86 9.88 -6.29 -21.60
C PHE A 86 9.43 -5.15 -22.54
N SER A 87 8.95 -5.46 -23.74
CA SER A 87 8.38 -4.47 -24.66
C SER A 87 6.88 -4.19 -24.43
N GLY A 88 6.24 -4.89 -23.47
CA GLY A 88 4.82 -4.73 -23.17
C GLY A 88 3.87 -5.26 -24.23
N GLU A 89 4.29 -6.27 -25.00
CA GLU A 89 3.35 -7.01 -25.86
C GLU A 89 2.35 -7.80 -24.99
N PRO A 90 1.09 -7.99 -25.45
CA PRO A 90 0.06 -8.68 -24.66
C PRO A 90 0.26 -10.19 -24.62
N ILE A 91 1.23 -10.64 -23.81
CA ILE A 91 1.60 -12.06 -23.68
C ILE A 91 0.70 -12.84 -22.71
N ASN A 92 -0.16 -12.17 -21.95
CA ASN A 92 -1.26 -12.83 -21.25
C ASN A 92 -2.40 -13.04 -22.26
N PHE A 93 -2.34 -14.16 -22.98
CA PHE A 93 -3.21 -14.43 -24.13
C PHE A 93 -4.68 -14.61 -23.79
N THR A 94 -4.99 -15.08 -22.58
CA THR A 94 -6.39 -15.33 -22.17
C THR A 94 -7.14 -14.06 -21.83
N GLU A 95 -6.43 -13.05 -21.34
CA GLU A 95 -7.01 -11.74 -21.00
C GLU A 95 -6.62 -10.64 -22.00
N ASN A 96 -5.77 -10.97 -22.98
CA ASN A 96 -5.19 -10.03 -23.95
C ASN A 96 -4.53 -8.81 -23.28
N ARG A 97 -3.66 -9.07 -22.30
CA ARG A 97 -2.97 -8.03 -21.51
C ARG A 97 -1.45 -8.13 -21.56
N SER A 98 -0.81 -6.97 -21.43
CA SER A 98 0.63 -6.86 -21.14
C SER A 98 0.96 -7.51 -19.79
N VAL A 99 2.25 -7.85 -19.57
CA VAL A 99 2.74 -8.37 -18.28
C VAL A 99 3.95 -7.53 -17.86
N LEU A 100 3.73 -6.51 -17.03
CA LEU A 100 4.66 -5.38 -16.91
C LEU A 100 5.11 -5.04 -15.48
N HIS A 101 5.07 -6.01 -14.57
CA HIS A 101 5.64 -5.87 -13.22
C HIS A 101 7.12 -5.38 -13.18
N VAL A 102 7.87 -5.57 -14.27
CA VAL A 102 9.24 -5.02 -14.41
C VAL A 102 9.28 -3.48 -14.48
N ALA A 103 8.23 -2.84 -15.01
CA ALA A 103 8.13 -1.38 -15.09
C ALA A 103 8.06 -0.73 -13.71
N LEU A 104 7.41 -1.39 -12.74
CA LEU A 104 7.22 -0.90 -11.37
C LEU A 104 8.54 -0.68 -10.60
N ARG A 105 9.64 -1.27 -11.06
CA ARG A 105 10.98 -1.20 -10.45
C ARG A 105 12.05 -0.71 -11.43
N ASN A 106 11.64 -0.10 -12.52
CA ASN A 106 12.52 0.39 -13.56
C ASN A 106 13.12 1.76 -13.17
N VAL A 107 14.22 1.73 -12.43
CA VAL A 107 14.90 2.96 -11.96
C VAL A 107 15.65 3.70 -13.07
N SER A 108 15.94 3.07 -14.22
CA SER A 108 16.58 3.76 -15.34
C SER A 108 15.62 4.70 -16.06
N ASN A 109 14.31 4.62 -15.79
CA ASN A 109 13.26 5.37 -16.47
C ASN A 109 13.30 5.23 -17.99
N THR A 110 13.83 4.11 -18.49
CA THR A 110 13.74 3.78 -19.91
C THR A 110 12.27 3.53 -20.25
N PRO A 111 11.72 4.15 -21.31
CA PRO A 111 10.31 4.01 -21.65
C PRO A 111 9.87 2.54 -21.81
N ILE A 112 8.71 2.20 -21.27
CA ILE A 112 8.07 0.89 -21.41
C ILE A 112 6.62 1.14 -21.82
N TYR A 113 6.21 0.53 -22.93
CA TYR A 113 4.92 0.83 -23.53
C TYR A 113 3.89 -0.24 -23.19
N SER A 114 2.66 0.18 -22.90
CA SER A 114 1.47 -0.68 -22.91
C SER A 114 0.42 0.02 -23.75
N GLU A 115 -0.17 -0.70 -24.72
CA GLU A 115 -1.17 -0.13 -25.64
C GLU A 115 -0.72 1.17 -26.34
N GLY A 116 0.57 1.26 -26.67
CA GLY A 116 1.17 2.41 -27.35
C GLY A 116 1.48 3.62 -26.45
N LYS A 117 1.25 3.53 -25.13
CA LYS A 117 1.54 4.58 -24.16
C LYS A 117 2.69 4.19 -23.24
N ASP A 118 3.65 5.09 -23.05
CA ASP A 118 4.70 4.92 -22.04
C ASP A 118 4.08 4.96 -20.63
N VAL A 119 4.28 3.89 -19.86
CA VAL A 119 3.69 3.74 -18.51
C VAL A 119 4.56 4.35 -17.42
N MET A 120 5.83 4.65 -17.71
CA MET A 120 6.79 5.10 -16.70
C MET A 120 6.40 6.39 -15.98
N PRO A 121 5.82 7.42 -16.64
CA PRO A 121 5.36 8.63 -15.95
C PRO A 121 4.31 8.34 -14.87
N GLU A 122 3.36 7.44 -15.13
CA GLU A 122 2.31 7.10 -14.17
C GLU A 122 2.85 6.26 -13.02
N VAL A 123 3.76 5.31 -13.30
CA VAL A 123 4.50 4.55 -12.28
C VAL A 123 5.22 5.50 -11.32
N ASN A 124 5.96 6.47 -11.85
CA ASN A 124 6.70 7.43 -11.04
C ASN A 124 5.80 8.36 -10.22
N ALA A 125 4.66 8.78 -10.78
CA ALA A 125 3.68 9.59 -10.06
C ALA A 125 3.12 8.87 -8.83
N VAL A 126 2.76 7.58 -8.98
CA VAL A 126 2.30 6.76 -7.84
C VAL A 126 3.42 6.55 -6.83
N LEU A 127 4.66 6.28 -7.27
CA LEU A 127 5.80 6.13 -6.36
C LEU A 127 6.08 7.40 -5.55
N GLU A 128 6.00 8.59 -6.16
CA GLU A 128 6.14 9.86 -5.44
C GLU A 128 4.97 10.10 -4.48
N HIS A 129 3.76 9.71 -4.87
CA HIS A 129 2.60 9.78 -3.99
C HIS A 129 2.77 8.86 -2.76
N ILE A 130 3.19 7.61 -2.96
CA ILE A 130 3.53 6.66 -1.87
C ILE A 130 4.61 7.25 -0.96
N LYS A 131 5.66 7.84 -1.54
CA LYS A 131 6.75 8.44 -0.77
C LYS A 131 6.26 9.60 0.10
N THR A 132 5.49 10.53 -0.46
CA THR A 132 4.92 11.66 0.30
C THR A 132 4.02 11.16 1.43
N PHE A 133 3.09 10.25 1.13
CA PHE A 133 2.17 9.71 2.13
C PHE A 133 2.88 8.93 3.23
N THR A 134 3.77 8.00 2.87
CA THR A 134 4.49 7.20 3.86
C THR A 134 5.40 8.05 4.73
N ASN A 135 6.01 9.10 4.19
CA ASN A 135 6.79 10.07 4.98
C ASN A 135 5.91 10.81 5.99
N SER A 136 4.72 11.28 5.61
CA SER A 136 3.81 11.98 6.53
C SER A 136 3.29 11.06 7.65
N VAL A 137 3.01 9.78 7.34
CA VAL A 137 2.63 8.79 8.37
C VAL A 137 3.80 8.49 9.31
N ARG A 138 5.01 8.29 8.77
CA ARG A 138 6.21 7.94 9.56
C ARG A 138 6.71 9.10 10.41
N SER A 139 6.62 10.34 9.93
CA SER A 139 6.96 11.55 10.69
C SER A 139 5.95 11.86 11.79
N GLY A 140 4.75 11.27 11.69
CA GLY A 140 3.62 11.56 12.57
C GLY A 140 2.88 12.84 12.21
N GLU A 141 3.17 13.46 11.06
CA GLU A 141 2.39 14.57 10.50
C GLU A 141 0.96 14.12 10.18
N TRP A 142 0.80 12.92 9.61
CA TRP A 142 -0.51 12.33 9.40
C TRP A 142 -1.16 12.01 10.75
N LYS A 143 -2.30 12.63 11.02
CA LYS A 143 -3.05 12.48 12.27
C LYS A 143 -4.33 11.70 12.06
N GLY A 144 -4.66 10.87 13.04
CA GLY A 144 -5.98 10.28 13.19
C GLY A 144 -7.04 11.33 13.54
N TYR A 145 -8.27 10.88 13.75
CA TYR A 145 -9.42 11.74 14.00
C TYR A 145 -9.30 12.53 15.32
N THR A 146 -8.54 12.02 16.31
CA THR A 146 -8.26 12.70 17.59
C THR A 146 -7.06 13.66 17.53
N GLY A 147 -6.37 13.76 16.39
CA GLY A 147 -5.13 14.53 16.28
C GLY A 147 -3.87 13.75 16.69
N GLU A 148 -4.01 12.52 17.16
CA GLU A 148 -2.88 11.64 17.49
C GLU A 148 -2.23 11.07 16.23
N SER A 149 -0.93 10.79 16.31
CA SER A 149 -0.19 10.15 15.21
C SER A 149 -0.50 8.65 15.14
N ILE A 150 -0.53 8.12 13.91
CA ILE A 150 -0.75 6.70 13.65
C ILE A 150 0.33 5.84 14.33
N LYS A 151 -0.11 4.71 14.90
CA LYS A 151 0.73 3.72 15.60
C LYS A 151 0.59 2.33 15.01
N ASP A 152 -0.58 2.02 14.44
CA ASP A 152 -0.90 0.72 13.89
C ASP A 152 -1.34 0.86 12.42
N VAL A 153 -0.86 -0.06 11.58
CA VAL A 153 -1.27 -0.18 10.17
C VAL A 153 -1.85 -1.57 9.98
N VAL A 154 -3.08 -1.65 9.47
CA VAL A 154 -3.78 -2.91 9.20
C VAL A 154 -3.98 -3.05 7.69
N ASN A 155 -3.24 -3.97 7.07
CA ASN A 155 -3.45 -4.35 5.67
C ASN A 155 -4.63 -5.33 5.58
N ILE A 156 -5.62 -5.00 4.74
CA ILE A 156 -6.77 -5.84 4.44
C ILE A 156 -6.69 -6.23 2.97
N GLY A 157 -6.40 -7.50 2.70
CA GLY A 157 -6.18 -8.02 1.35
C GLY A 157 -5.98 -9.52 1.38
N ILE A 158 -6.18 -10.20 0.25
CA ILE A 158 -5.99 -11.66 0.16
C ILE A 158 -5.09 -12.03 -1.03
N GLY A 159 -4.41 -13.17 -0.95
CA GLY A 159 -3.54 -13.67 -2.01
C GLY A 159 -2.40 -12.71 -2.34
N GLY A 160 -2.32 -12.25 -3.59
CA GLY A 160 -1.28 -11.30 -4.02
C GLY A 160 -1.32 -9.96 -3.28
N SER A 161 -2.48 -9.55 -2.74
CA SER A 161 -2.65 -8.33 -1.96
C SER A 161 -2.26 -8.49 -0.48
N ASP A 162 -1.71 -9.65 -0.08
CA ASP A 162 -1.33 -9.97 1.30
C ASP A 162 0.04 -10.64 1.40
N LEU A 163 0.26 -11.73 0.64
CA LEU A 163 1.45 -12.57 0.76
C LEU A 163 2.77 -11.82 0.52
N GLY A 164 2.80 -10.94 -0.48
CA GLY A 164 3.96 -10.10 -0.79
C GLY A 164 4.28 -9.12 0.34
N PRO A 165 3.32 -8.26 0.74
CA PRO A 165 3.46 -7.40 1.91
C PRO A 165 3.93 -8.13 3.18
N VAL A 166 3.28 -9.24 3.56
CA VAL A 166 3.65 -10.05 4.74
C VAL A 166 5.11 -10.50 4.66
N MET A 167 5.48 -11.12 3.53
CA MET A 167 6.82 -11.66 3.33
C MET A 167 7.90 -10.58 3.46
N VAL A 168 7.72 -9.44 2.80
CA VAL A 168 8.71 -8.35 2.81
C VAL A 168 8.81 -7.70 4.18
N THR A 169 7.69 -7.45 4.87
CA THR A 169 7.72 -6.81 6.20
C THR A 169 8.35 -7.70 7.26
N GLU A 170 8.14 -9.03 7.20
CA GLU A 170 8.79 -9.95 8.13
C GLU A 170 10.27 -10.13 7.81
N ALA A 171 10.64 -10.26 6.53
CA ALA A 171 12.05 -10.39 6.13
C ALA A 171 12.87 -9.14 6.45
N LEU A 172 12.29 -7.95 6.33
CA LEU A 172 12.96 -6.66 6.55
C LEU A 172 12.72 -6.07 7.95
N LYS A 173 12.08 -6.82 8.85
CA LYS A 173 11.79 -6.38 10.22
C LYS A 173 12.98 -5.80 11.00
N PRO A 174 14.22 -6.32 10.88
CA PRO A 174 15.39 -5.72 11.54
C PRO A 174 15.72 -4.29 11.09
N TYR A 175 15.24 -3.88 9.91
CA TYR A 175 15.43 -2.53 9.37
C TYR A 175 14.27 -1.58 9.72
N ALA A 176 13.24 -2.09 10.41
CA ALA A 176 12.13 -1.26 10.87
C ALA A 176 12.63 -0.26 11.93
N THR A 177 12.04 0.94 11.92
CA THR A 177 12.34 1.97 12.92
C THR A 177 11.93 1.48 14.30
N GLU A 178 12.85 1.51 15.28
CA GLU A 178 12.56 1.14 16.65
C GLU A 178 11.44 2.03 17.24
N GLY A 179 10.45 1.42 17.88
CA GLY A 179 9.25 2.13 18.34
C GLY A 179 8.35 2.69 17.22
N GLY A 180 8.60 2.28 15.96
CA GLY A 180 7.84 2.69 14.79
C GLY A 180 6.45 2.03 14.70
N LEU A 181 5.87 2.08 13.49
CA LEU A 181 4.54 1.56 13.21
C LEU A 181 4.47 0.04 13.42
N LYS A 182 3.41 -0.43 14.06
CA LYS A 182 3.06 -1.85 14.14
C LYS A 182 2.22 -2.22 12.94
N VAL A 183 2.59 -3.29 12.25
CA VAL A 183 1.90 -3.75 11.03
C VAL A 183 1.13 -5.03 11.34
N HIS A 184 -0.11 -5.08 10.88
CA HIS A 184 -1.03 -6.21 11.03
C HIS A 184 -1.62 -6.57 9.67
N PHE A 185 -2.00 -7.83 9.49
CA PHE A 185 -2.51 -8.35 8.23
C PHE A 185 -3.84 -9.06 8.47
N VAL A 186 -4.82 -8.79 7.62
CA VAL A 186 -6.16 -9.37 7.66
C VAL A 186 -6.51 -9.85 6.25
N SER A 187 -6.51 -11.16 6.06
CA SER A 187 -6.73 -11.79 4.75
C SER A 187 -7.88 -12.77 4.74
N ASN A 188 -7.88 -13.72 5.66
CA ASN A 188 -8.96 -14.69 5.82
C ASN A 188 -10.33 -14.01 6.05
N ILE A 189 -11.39 -14.54 5.45
CA ILE A 189 -12.78 -14.09 5.64
C ILE A 189 -13.36 -14.55 6.98
N ASP A 190 -12.76 -15.54 7.62
CA ASP A 190 -13.11 -15.92 8.99
C ASP A 190 -12.99 -14.71 9.93
N GLY A 191 -14.12 -14.34 10.56
CA GLY A 191 -14.22 -13.18 11.45
C GLY A 191 -13.27 -13.23 12.64
N THR A 192 -12.76 -14.41 13.01
CA THR A 192 -11.70 -14.55 14.01
C THR A 192 -10.47 -13.72 13.66
N HIS A 193 -10.09 -13.68 12.38
CA HIS A 193 -8.84 -13.05 11.96
C HIS A 193 -8.83 -11.55 12.27
N ILE A 194 -9.88 -10.84 11.84
CA ILE A 194 -9.99 -9.40 12.09
C ILE A 194 -10.29 -9.09 13.56
N ALA A 195 -11.05 -9.96 14.24
CA ALA A 195 -11.34 -9.79 15.67
C ALA A 195 -10.07 -9.87 16.54
N GLU A 196 -9.13 -10.77 16.22
CA GLU A 196 -7.84 -10.85 16.90
C GLU A 196 -6.95 -9.63 16.67
N VAL A 197 -7.08 -8.97 15.52
CA VAL A 197 -6.39 -7.69 15.25
C VAL A 197 -7.02 -6.56 16.05
N PHE A 198 -8.35 -6.47 16.14
CA PHE A 198 -9.04 -5.44 16.93
C PHE A 198 -8.70 -5.46 18.42
N LYS A 199 -8.31 -6.60 18.99
CA LYS A 199 -7.80 -6.68 20.37
C LYS A 199 -6.47 -5.96 20.58
N LYS A 200 -5.72 -5.67 19.51
CA LYS A 200 -4.35 -5.14 19.55
C LYS A 200 -4.26 -3.68 19.16
N VAL A 201 -5.28 -3.14 18.50
CA VAL A 201 -5.24 -1.80 17.86
C VAL A 201 -6.27 -0.85 18.45
N LYS A 202 -6.08 0.46 18.25
CA LYS A 202 -6.97 1.52 18.74
C LYS A 202 -7.56 2.32 17.58
N PRO A 203 -8.87 2.63 17.57
CA PRO A 203 -9.48 3.36 16.46
C PRO A 203 -8.83 4.74 16.23
N GLU A 204 -8.35 5.41 17.28
CA GLU A 204 -7.70 6.73 17.21
C GLU A 204 -6.38 6.74 16.43
N THR A 205 -5.65 5.62 16.43
CA THR A 205 -4.27 5.56 15.95
C THR A 205 -4.03 4.46 14.92
N THR A 206 -5.09 3.91 14.32
CA THR A 206 -5.00 2.82 13.34
C THR A 206 -5.28 3.31 11.94
N LEU A 207 -4.38 3.03 11.00
CA LEU A 207 -4.58 3.23 9.57
C LEU A 207 -4.92 1.88 8.91
N PHE A 208 -6.05 1.83 8.20
CA PHE A 208 -6.47 0.67 7.42
C PHE A 208 -6.09 0.87 5.95
N ILE A 209 -5.40 -0.12 5.38
CA ILE A 209 -5.07 -0.20 3.96
C ILE A 209 -5.97 -1.27 3.35
N VAL A 210 -6.86 -0.88 2.44
CA VAL A 210 -7.71 -1.82 1.69
C VAL A 210 -7.04 -2.14 0.36
N ALA A 211 -6.44 -3.32 0.26
CA ALA A 211 -5.68 -3.77 -0.90
C ALA A 211 -6.48 -4.78 -1.73
N SER A 212 -7.03 -4.33 -2.87
CA SER A 212 -7.73 -5.19 -3.82
C SER A 212 -7.72 -4.59 -5.22
N LYS A 213 -7.25 -5.36 -6.21
CA LYS A 213 -7.20 -4.95 -7.62
C LYS A 213 -8.56 -4.50 -8.12
N THR A 214 -9.56 -5.37 -8.01
CA THR A 214 -10.92 -5.10 -8.49
C THR A 214 -11.75 -4.28 -7.51
N PHE A 215 -11.35 -4.24 -6.23
CA PHE A 215 -12.13 -3.70 -5.12
C PHE A 215 -13.50 -4.38 -4.94
N THR A 216 -13.60 -5.63 -5.37
CA THR A 216 -14.83 -6.45 -5.28
C THR A 216 -14.60 -7.83 -4.68
N THR A 217 -13.34 -8.16 -4.34
CA THR A 217 -12.97 -9.44 -3.72
C THR A 217 -13.75 -9.64 -2.42
N GLN A 218 -14.49 -10.75 -2.33
CA GLN A 218 -15.47 -10.97 -1.26
C GLN A 218 -14.84 -10.91 0.12
N GLU A 219 -13.70 -11.58 0.31
CA GLU A 219 -12.96 -11.62 1.57
C GLU A 219 -12.48 -10.22 1.97
N THR A 220 -11.86 -9.50 1.02
CA THR A 220 -11.32 -8.16 1.27
C THR A 220 -12.41 -7.15 1.58
N ILE A 221 -13.50 -7.11 0.81
CA ILE A 221 -14.59 -6.14 1.01
C ILE A 221 -15.40 -6.46 2.26
N THR A 222 -15.59 -7.73 2.59
CA THR A 222 -16.23 -8.13 3.85
C THR A 222 -15.40 -7.65 5.05
N ASN A 223 -14.08 -7.88 5.02
CA ASN A 223 -13.17 -7.42 6.07
C ASN A 223 -13.06 -5.88 6.12
N ALA A 224 -12.98 -5.20 4.97
CA ALA A 224 -12.92 -3.74 4.90
C ALA A 224 -14.20 -3.10 5.43
N THR A 225 -15.37 -3.64 5.08
CA THR A 225 -16.66 -3.19 5.62
C THR A 225 -16.74 -3.44 7.13
N THR A 226 -16.24 -4.59 7.59
CA THR A 226 -16.16 -4.90 9.02
C THR A 226 -15.25 -3.91 9.77
N ALA A 227 -14.08 -3.58 9.21
CA ALA A 227 -13.18 -2.57 9.75
C ALA A 227 -13.81 -1.17 9.78
N LYS A 228 -14.49 -0.77 8.70
CA LYS A 228 -15.21 0.51 8.63
C LYS A 228 -16.30 0.57 9.70
N ASN A 229 -17.13 -0.45 9.82
CA ASN A 229 -18.20 -0.49 10.82
C ASN A 229 -17.64 -0.50 12.25
N TRP A 230 -16.60 -1.29 12.50
CA TRP A 230 -15.90 -1.30 13.79
C TRP A 230 -15.36 0.10 14.13
N PHE A 231 -14.68 0.74 13.17
CA PHE A 231 -14.14 2.09 13.35
C PHE A 231 -15.25 3.10 13.67
N LEU A 232 -16.34 3.11 12.89
CA LEU A 232 -17.47 4.02 13.09
C LEU A 232 -18.19 3.80 14.43
N GLN A 233 -18.19 2.57 14.97
CA GLN A 233 -18.81 2.26 16.26
C GLN A 233 -17.93 2.64 17.46
N HIS A 234 -16.60 2.61 17.30
CA HIS A 234 -15.66 2.77 18.42
C HIS A 234 -15.00 4.15 18.47
N ALA A 235 -14.82 4.79 17.32
CA ALA A 235 -14.35 6.15 17.30
C ALA A 235 -15.43 7.06 17.91
N LYS A 236 -15.06 7.94 18.84
CA LYS A 236 -15.98 8.84 19.54
C LYS A 236 -15.57 10.26 19.25
N GLU A 237 -16.48 11.11 18.76
CA GLU A 237 -16.16 12.53 18.63
C GLU A 237 -15.79 13.12 19.98
N ILE A 238 -14.56 13.65 20.08
CA ILE A 238 -14.17 14.54 21.17
C ILE A 238 -14.76 15.90 20.82
N LYS A 239 -15.98 16.19 21.30
CA LYS A 239 -16.38 17.59 21.43
C LYS A 239 -15.48 18.20 22.49
N CYS A 240 -14.69 19.20 22.11
CA CYS A 240 -14.09 20.10 23.07
C CYS A 240 -15.26 20.78 23.79
N SER A 241 -15.58 20.35 25.01
CA SER A 241 -16.58 21.03 25.82
C SER A 241 -16.10 22.47 25.99
N GLU A 242 -16.98 23.43 25.70
CA GLU A 242 -16.77 24.81 26.10
C GLU A 242 -16.27 24.84 27.55
N TRP A 243 -15.21 25.59 27.76
CA TRP A 243 -14.51 25.75 29.03
C TRP A 243 -15.52 26.04 30.17
N PRO A 244 -15.63 25.22 31.23
CA PRO A 244 -16.71 25.33 32.20
C PRO A 244 -16.49 26.44 33.23
N PHE A 245 -15.51 27.32 33.05
CA PHE A 245 -15.34 28.47 33.94
C PHE A 245 -16.15 29.65 33.40
N PRO A 246 -17.01 30.29 34.22
CA PRO A 246 -17.56 31.58 33.86
C PRO A 246 -16.37 32.51 33.55
N MET A 247 -16.47 33.29 32.47
CA MET A 247 -15.49 34.35 32.20
C MET A 247 -15.23 35.10 33.50
N ALA A 248 -13.96 35.16 33.90
CA ALA A 248 -13.57 35.92 35.07
C ALA A 248 -14.19 37.32 34.95
N PRO A 249 -14.81 37.86 36.03
CA PRO A 249 -15.32 39.22 35.99
C PRO A 249 -14.18 40.16 35.56
N PRO A 250 -14.49 41.23 34.80
CA PRO A 250 -13.45 42.17 34.38
C PRO A 250 -12.66 42.63 35.61
N PHE A 251 -11.33 42.55 35.51
CA PHE A 251 -10.44 43.06 36.55
C PHE A 251 -10.86 44.49 36.92
N PRO A 252 -10.89 44.85 38.22
CA PRO A 252 -11.11 46.23 38.61
C PRO A 252 -10.06 47.11 37.92
N MET A 253 -10.51 48.21 37.30
CA MET A 253 -9.63 49.15 36.62
C MET A 253 -8.45 49.51 37.53
N ALA A 254 -7.23 49.33 37.02
CA ALA A 254 -6.03 49.81 37.69
C ALA A 254 -6.15 51.33 37.94
N PRO A 255 -5.69 51.85 39.09
CA PRO A 255 -5.67 53.29 39.33
C PRO A 255 -4.82 54.00 38.27
N PRO A 256 -5.17 55.26 37.91
CA PRO A 256 -4.50 55.96 36.82
C PRO A 256 -3.02 56.17 37.16
N PHE A 257 -2.14 55.73 36.26
CA PHE A 257 -0.73 56.10 36.27
C PHE A 257 -0.60 57.62 36.03
N PRO A 258 0.37 58.30 36.67
CA PRO A 258 0.60 59.72 36.46
C PRO A 258 1.06 60.00 35.02
N MET A 259 0.53 61.08 34.44
CA MET A 259 0.75 61.50 33.06
C MET A 259 2.24 61.70 32.73
N ALA A 260 2.70 61.07 31.63
CA ALA A 260 3.92 61.44 30.94
C ALA A 260 3.66 62.61 29.96
N PRO A 261 4.65 63.50 29.71
CA PRO A 261 4.45 64.73 28.93
C PRO A 261 4.38 64.49 27.40
N PRO A 262 3.84 65.44 26.63
CA PRO A 262 3.44 65.20 25.24
C PRO A 262 4.59 65.44 24.24
N PHE A 263 4.57 64.69 23.14
CA PHE A 263 5.30 64.98 21.90
C PHE A 263 4.37 64.68 20.69
N PRO A 264 4.60 65.28 19.51
CA PRO A 264 3.55 65.99 18.79
C PRO A 264 3.02 65.26 17.55
N MET A 265 1.90 65.80 17.05
CA MET A 265 1.07 65.33 15.94
C MET A 265 1.79 65.21 14.58
N ALA A 266 1.34 64.21 13.80
CA ALA A 266 1.24 64.30 12.34
C ALA A 266 0.05 63.46 11.83
N SER A 267 -0.80 64.07 10.99
CA SER A 267 -1.91 63.48 10.20
C SER A 267 -1.40 63.14 8.76
N PRO A 268 -2.23 62.79 7.74
CA PRO A 268 -3.62 62.24 7.68
C PRO A 268 -3.86 61.06 6.67
N PHE A 269 -4.96 60.28 6.87
CA PHE A 269 -5.92 59.63 5.91
C PHE A 269 -5.45 58.76 4.69
N PRO A 270 -6.32 58.03 3.93
CA PRO A 270 -7.76 57.66 4.07
C PRO A 270 -8.15 56.16 3.81
N SER A 271 -9.44 55.86 4.02
CA SER A 271 -10.27 54.68 3.62
C SER A 271 -10.36 54.45 2.08
N PRO A 272 -10.93 53.36 1.47
CA PRO A 272 -12.39 53.02 1.51
C PRO A 272 -12.89 51.53 1.31
N TRP A 273 -14.13 51.28 1.79
CA TRP A 273 -15.30 50.53 1.24
C TRP A 273 -15.21 49.17 0.49
N HIS A 274 -15.94 48.12 0.95
CA HIS A 274 -17.24 47.58 0.42
C HIS A 274 -17.54 46.09 0.77
N HIS A 275 -18.83 45.83 1.06
CA HIS A 275 -19.59 44.56 1.31
C HIS A 275 -20.19 44.00 -0.03
N PRO A 276 -21.08 42.96 -0.12
CA PRO A 276 -21.44 41.80 0.74
C PRO A 276 -21.77 40.43 0.01
N SER A 277 -22.05 39.39 0.81
CA SER A 277 -23.17 38.39 0.74
C SER A 277 -23.17 37.06 -0.10
N LEU A 278 -23.41 35.97 0.67
CA LEU A 278 -24.39 34.83 0.54
C LEU A 278 -24.34 33.80 -0.60
N ILE A 279 -24.27 32.49 -0.24
CA ILE A 279 -25.00 31.37 -0.88
C ILE A 279 -25.41 30.31 0.17
N SER A 280 -26.63 29.77 0.01
CA SER A 280 -27.40 28.80 0.81
C SER A 280 -27.00 27.33 0.66
N THR A 281 -27.33 26.51 1.66
CA THR A 281 -27.27 25.03 1.64
C THR A 281 -28.66 24.38 1.53
N ASN A 282 -28.73 23.16 0.98
CA ASN A 282 -29.88 22.26 1.17
C ASN A 282 -29.48 20.76 1.09
N SER A 283 -30.28 19.92 1.78
CA SER A 283 -30.29 18.44 1.87
C SER A 283 -29.12 17.78 2.64
N ASP A 284 -29.30 16.79 3.53
CA ASP A 284 -30.13 15.59 3.39
C ASP A 284 -30.47 14.86 4.71
N GLN A 285 -31.39 13.91 4.59
CA GLN A 285 -32.07 13.11 5.60
C GLN A 285 -31.17 12.13 6.40
N THR A 286 -31.44 11.96 7.69
CA THR A 286 -30.94 10.81 8.50
C THR A 286 -32.10 10.09 9.19
N GLY A 287 -32.16 8.76 9.00
CA GLY A 287 -33.12 7.86 9.65
C GLY A 287 -32.68 7.51 11.08
N LEU A 288 -33.55 7.78 12.04
CA LEU A 288 -33.35 7.53 13.48
C LEU A 288 -33.83 6.12 13.86
N VAL A 289 -32.98 5.35 14.55
CA VAL A 289 -33.38 4.14 15.31
C VAL A 289 -33.45 4.52 16.78
N LYS A 290 -34.65 4.43 17.39
CA LYS A 290 -34.87 4.66 18.83
C LYS A 290 -34.68 3.36 19.62
N ARG A 291 -33.94 3.41 20.74
CA ARG A 291 -34.05 2.45 21.86
C ARG A 291 -34.15 3.18 23.20
N SER A 292 -34.88 2.55 24.11
CA SER A 292 -35.41 3.05 25.38
C SER A 292 -34.34 3.37 26.42
N ALA A 293 -34.56 4.48 27.14
CA ALA A 293 -33.75 4.95 28.26
C ALA A 293 -33.89 4.05 29.50
N VAL A 294 -32.77 3.83 30.18
CA VAL A 294 -32.71 3.35 31.57
C VAL A 294 -32.39 4.58 32.44
N ASP A 295 -33.20 4.78 33.49
CA ASP A 295 -33.18 5.94 34.38
C ASP A 295 -31.84 6.12 35.11
N GLY A 296 -31.33 7.36 35.13
CA GLY A 296 -30.25 7.75 36.06
C GLY A 296 -29.36 8.93 35.69
N TYR A 297 -29.26 9.31 34.40
CA TYR A 297 -28.42 10.43 33.96
C TYR A 297 -29.19 11.36 33.02
N LYS A 298 -29.74 12.45 33.58
CA LYS A 298 -30.31 13.54 32.78
C LYS A 298 -29.17 14.45 32.29
N GLY A 299 -28.97 14.47 30.97
CA GLY A 299 -28.22 15.54 30.31
C GLY A 299 -26.91 15.13 29.65
N LEU A 300 -26.94 14.17 28.72
CA LEU A 300 -25.92 14.01 27.67
C LEU A 300 -26.53 13.16 26.54
N GLU A 301 -27.30 13.78 25.67
CA GLU A 301 -27.56 13.21 24.35
C GLU A 301 -26.30 13.37 23.50
N VAL A 302 -25.43 12.35 23.52
CA VAL A 302 -24.37 12.22 22.53
C VAL A 302 -24.99 11.65 21.26
N VAL A 303 -25.56 12.53 20.44
CA VAL A 303 -25.94 12.18 19.06
C VAL A 303 -24.67 12.31 18.21
N THR A 304 -23.95 11.21 18.01
CA THR A 304 -22.75 11.16 17.16
C THR A 304 -23.16 11.23 15.69
N ALA A 305 -23.11 12.42 15.09
CA ALA A 305 -23.14 12.54 13.63
C ALA A 305 -21.72 12.30 13.11
N PHE A 306 -21.39 11.03 12.85
CA PHE A 306 -20.09 10.64 12.32
C PHE A 306 -19.85 11.23 10.93
N SER A 307 -18.80 12.02 10.74
CA SER A 307 -18.50 12.61 9.44
C SER A 307 -17.64 11.67 8.57
N HIS A 308 -17.93 11.63 7.27
CA HIS A 308 -17.07 10.98 6.26
C HIS A 308 -15.62 11.48 6.32
N ALA A 309 -15.38 12.68 6.85
CA ALA A 309 -14.04 13.24 7.00
C ALA A 309 -13.13 12.44 7.95
N HIS A 310 -13.69 11.65 8.89
CA HIS A 310 -12.89 10.77 9.74
C HIS A 310 -12.44 9.50 9.01
N VAL A 311 -13.25 8.96 8.09
CA VAL A 311 -12.87 7.80 7.27
C VAL A 311 -11.66 8.16 6.40
N ALA A 312 -11.64 9.37 5.84
CA ALA A 312 -10.51 9.88 5.05
C ALA A 312 -9.19 9.99 5.83
N LYS A 313 -9.18 9.95 7.17
CA LYS A 313 -7.94 9.94 7.97
C LYS A 313 -7.44 8.54 8.30
N HIS A 314 -8.30 7.53 8.17
CA HIS A 314 -8.05 6.17 8.67
C HIS A 314 -8.15 5.08 7.61
N PHE A 315 -8.58 5.40 6.39
CA PHE A 315 -8.70 4.44 5.31
C PHE A 315 -8.02 4.95 4.03
N VAL A 316 -7.18 4.08 3.47
CA VAL A 316 -6.55 4.26 2.16
C VAL A 316 -6.78 3.01 1.31
N ALA A 317 -6.69 3.14 -0.01
CA ALA A 317 -6.94 2.04 -0.94
C ALA A 317 -5.74 1.80 -1.87
N LEU A 318 -5.43 0.52 -2.11
CA LEU A 318 -4.57 0.08 -3.21
C LEU A 318 -5.46 -0.64 -4.22
N SER A 319 -5.74 -0.02 -5.37
CA SER A 319 -6.71 -0.57 -6.33
C SER A 319 -6.50 -0.06 -7.76
N THR A 320 -7.18 -0.67 -8.72
CA THR A 320 -7.35 -0.15 -10.08
C THR A 320 -8.75 0.41 -10.32
N ASN A 321 -9.65 0.31 -9.33
CA ASN A 321 -11.08 0.61 -9.48
C ASN A 321 -11.49 1.84 -8.64
N THR A 322 -11.26 3.04 -9.17
CA THR A 322 -11.59 4.30 -8.48
C THR A 322 -13.07 4.43 -8.13
N GLN A 323 -13.97 3.88 -8.96
CA GLN A 323 -15.41 3.96 -8.73
C GLN A 323 -15.83 3.22 -7.45
N GLU A 324 -15.40 1.97 -7.30
CA GLU A 324 -15.73 1.18 -6.11
C GLU A 324 -14.99 1.69 -4.85
N VAL A 325 -13.77 2.22 -4.98
CA VAL A 325 -13.06 2.90 -3.88
C VAL A 325 -13.83 4.12 -3.38
N THR A 326 -14.27 4.98 -4.30
CA THR A 326 -15.03 6.21 -3.95
C THR A 326 -16.39 5.86 -3.35
N LYS A 327 -17.06 4.85 -3.91
CA LYS A 327 -18.34 4.32 -3.39
C LYS A 327 -18.21 3.73 -1.99
N PHE A 328 -17.06 3.13 -1.66
CA PHE A 328 -16.75 2.70 -0.30
C PHE A 328 -16.53 3.88 0.66
N GLY A 329 -16.27 5.08 0.15
CA GLY A 329 -16.10 6.33 0.91
C GLY A 329 -14.65 6.66 1.24
N ILE A 330 -13.69 6.09 0.51
CA ILE A 330 -12.28 6.51 0.56
C ILE A 330 -12.08 7.66 -0.42
N ASP A 331 -11.42 8.72 0.04
CA ASP A 331 -11.07 9.87 -0.79
C ASP A 331 -10.16 9.40 -1.95
N PRO A 332 -10.42 9.82 -3.21
CA PRO A 332 -9.52 9.51 -4.33
C PRO A 332 -8.06 9.92 -4.10
N ALA A 333 -7.80 10.97 -3.30
CA ALA A 333 -6.45 11.37 -2.90
C ALA A 333 -5.76 10.33 -1.99
N ASN A 334 -6.53 9.44 -1.35
CA ASN A 334 -6.06 8.34 -0.53
C ASN A 334 -6.02 7.00 -1.29
N MET A 335 -6.19 7.03 -2.61
CA MET A 335 -6.06 5.88 -3.47
C MET A 335 -4.66 5.86 -4.12
N PHE A 336 -3.99 4.73 -4.01
CA PHE A 336 -2.73 4.45 -4.70
C PHE A 336 -3.03 3.49 -5.84
N GLN A 337 -3.04 4.05 -7.05
CA GLN A 337 -3.37 3.32 -8.25
C GLN A 337 -2.28 2.30 -8.61
N PHE A 338 -2.71 1.17 -9.16
CA PHE A 338 -1.87 0.33 -10.00
C PHE A 338 -2.64 -0.08 -11.26
N TRP A 339 -2.06 -0.93 -12.10
CA TRP A 339 -2.61 -1.23 -13.42
C TRP A 339 -3.01 -2.70 -13.57
N ASP A 340 -3.62 -3.01 -14.70
CA ASP A 340 -4.12 -4.35 -15.01
C ASP A 340 -3.04 -5.33 -15.49
N TRP A 341 -1.91 -4.81 -15.99
CA TRP A 341 -0.73 -5.54 -16.49
C TRP A 341 0.27 -6.02 -15.44
#